data_AF-A0A1J3K5L3-F1
#
_entry.id   AF-A0A1J3K5L3-F1
#
_cell.length_a   1.000
_cell.length_b   1.000
_cell.length_c   1.000
_cell.angle_alpha   90.00
_cell.angle_beta   90.00
_cell.angle_gamma   90.00
#
_symmetry.space_group_name_H-M   'P 1'
#
loop_
_entity.id
_entity.type
_entity.pdbx_description
1 polymer ?
#
loop_
_entity_poly.entity_id
_entity_poly.type
_entity_poly.pdbx_seq_one_letter_code
_entity_poly.pdbx_strand_id
1 'polypeptide(L)'
;KQLELVLKLGVLCSHHVAAVRPDMSNVVRILNGDSRLPDNLLEIVKAERVRMWSETTSNGVPPQVSVGTLTFTEPFSSEGR
;
A
#
# COMPACT_ATOMS: atom_id res chain seq x y z
N LYS A 1 -11.34 -2.82 -19.74
CA LYS A 1 -9.92 -2.45 -19.61
C LYS A 1 -9.66 -1.48 -18.45
N GLN A 2 -10.40 -0.37 -18.30
CA GLN A 2 -10.23 0.54 -17.15
C GLN A 2 -10.46 -0.15 -15.78
N LEU A 3 -11.51 -0.98 -15.65
CA LEU A 3 -11.79 -1.70 -14.40
C LEU A 3 -10.58 -2.53 -13.93
N GLU A 4 -9.96 -3.29 -14.84
CA GLU A 4 -8.81 -4.13 -14.53
C GLU A 4 -7.61 -3.29 -14.05
N LEU A 5 -7.34 -2.17 -14.70
CA LEU A 5 -6.28 -1.24 -14.31
C LEU A 5 -6.54 -0.68 -12.90
N VAL A 6 -7.77 -0.22 -12.63
CA VAL A 6 -8.13 0.35 -11.32
C VAL A 6 -8.06 -0.70 -10.22
N LEU A 7 -8.49 -1.94 -10.50
CA LEU A 7 -8.38 -3.04 -9.53
C LEU A 7 -6.91 -3.37 -9.23
N LYS A 8 -6.07 -3.52 -10.25
CA LYS A 8 -4.64 -3.79 -10.10
C LYS A 8 -3.93 -2.66 -9.33
N LEU A 9 -4.25 -1.41 -9.66
CA LEU A 9 -3.70 -0.22 -8.98
C LEU A 9 -4.17 -0.15 -7.53
N GLY A 10 -5.45 -0.41 -7.26
CA GLY A 10 -6.01 -0.45 -5.91
C GLY A 10 -5.33 -1.48 -5.01
N VAL A 11 -5.06 -2.69 -5.53
CA VAL A 11 -4.29 -3.71 -4.82
C VAL A 11 -2.89 -3.22 -4.45
N LEU A 12 -2.21 -2.49 -5.35
CA LEU A 12 -0.89 -1.93 -5.08
C LEU A 12 -0.92 -0.81 -4.03
N CYS A 13 -1.93 0.07 -4.06
CA CYS A 13 -2.11 1.15 -3.09
C CYS A 13 -2.43 0.65 -1.68
N SER A 14 -3.12 -0.49 -1.56
CA SER A 14 -3.46 -1.13 -0.29
C SER A 14 -2.38 -2.08 0.25
N HIS A 15 -1.22 -2.16 -0.39
CA HIS A 15 -0.17 -3.09 0.00
C HIS A 15 0.34 -2.84 1.43
N HIS A 16 0.56 -3.89 2.22
CA HIS A 16 0.86 -3.70 3.64
C HIS A 16 2.21 -2.99 3.88
N VAL A 17 3.26 -3.29 3.11
CA VAL A 17 4.51 -2.52 3.15
C VAL A 17 4.40 -1.20 2.40
N ALA A 18 4.65 -0.10 3.11
CA ALA A 18 4.58 1.26 2.59
C ALA A 18 5.51 1.49 1.39
N ALA A 19 6.70 0.89 1.37
CA ALA A 19 7.67 1.05 0.29
C ALA A 19 7.24 0.46 -1.06
N VAL A 20 6.23 -0.43 -1.07
CA VAL A 20 5.68 -1.01 -2.30
C VAL A 20 4.50 -0.19 -2.83
N ARG A 21 3.84 0.60 -1.97
CA ARG A 21 2.74 1.46 -2.40
C ARG A 21 3.29 2.54 -3.33
N PRO A 22 2.60 2.84 -4.45
CA PRO A 22 2.98 3.94 -5.31
C PRO A 22 2.72 5.27 -4.60
N ASP A 23 3.53 6.28 -4.90
CA ASP A 23 3.19 7.66 -4.53
C ASP A 23 1.96 8.15 -5.30
N MET A 24 1.27 9.13 -4.71
CA MET A 24 0.04 9.66 -5.31
C MET A 24 0.26 10.31 -6.69
N SER A 25 1.45 10.84 -6.98
CA SER A 25 1.73 11.44 -8.29
C SER A 25 1.77 10.37 -9.39
N ASN A 26 2.35 9.21 -9.10
CA ASN A 26 2.34 8.04 -9.97
C ASN A 26 0.92 7.48 -10.15
N VAL A 27 0.12 7.40 -9.08
CA VAL A 27 -1.28 6.96 -9.14
C VAL A 27 -2.08 7.82 -10.13
N VAL A 28 -2.00 9.15 -10.00
CA VAL A 28 -2.72 10.08 -10.89
C VAL A 28 -2.25 9.94 -12.33
N ARG A 29 -0.93 9.85 -12.56
CA ARG A 29 -0.37 9.70 -13.91
C ARG A 29 -0.82 8.40 -14.59
N ILE A 30 -0.97 7.31 -13.82
CA ILE A 30 -1.50 6.04 -14.33
C ILE A 30 -3.00 6.16 -14.66
N LEU A 31 -3.79 6.81 -13.80
CA LEU A 31 -5.23 6.99 -14.02
C LEU A 31 -5.54 7.90 -15.21
N ASN A 32 -4.70 8.91 -15.46
CA ASN A 32 -4.79 9.79 -16.63
C ASN A 32 -4.34 9.10 -17.94
N GLY A 33 -3.66 7.94 -17.85
CA GLY A 33 -3.09 7.24 -19.00
C GLY A 33 -1.71 7.74 -19.44
N ASP A 34 -1.14 8.70 -18.72
CA ASP A 34 0.20 9.25 -18.93
C ASP A 34 1.31 8.25 -18.53
N SER A 35 0.97 7.19 -17.81
CA SER A 35 1.88 6.12 -17.41
C SER A 35 1.17 4.78 -17.36
N ARG A 36 1.94 3.71 -17.56
CA ARG A 36 1.44 2.33 -17.49
C ARG A 36 1.81 1.69 -16.16
N LEU A 37 0.94 0.80 -15.72
CA LEU A 37 1.20 -0.05 -14.56
C LEU A 37 2.19 -1.15 -14.98
N PRO A 38 3.16 -1.53 -14.12
CA PRO A 38 4.09 -2.62 -14.43
C PRO A 38 3.36 -3.96 -14.55
N ASP A 39 3.70 -4.74 -15.58
CA ASP A 39 3.03 -6.03 -15.87
C ASP A 39 3.37 -7.12 -14.84
N ASN A 40 4.51 -7.00 -14.16
CA ASN A 40 5.00 -7.92 -13.14
C ASN A 40 4.46 -7.60 -11.73
N LEU A 41 3.33 -6.91 -11.62
CA LEU A 41 2.68 -6.54 -10.36
C LEU A 41 2.48 -7.74 -9.40
N LEU A 42 2.19 -8.92 -9.97
CA LEU A 42 2.03 -10.15 -9.21
C LEU A 42 3.34 -10.58 -8.52
N GLU A 43 4.48 -10.34 -9.16
CA GLU A 43 5.79 -10.62 -8.57
C GLU A 43 6.13 -9.61 -7.48
N ILE A 44 5.82 -8.33 -7.69
CA ILE A 44 6.01 -7.26 -6.70
C ILE A 44 5.22 -7.60 -5.41
N VAL A 45 3.96 -8.02 -5.55
CA VAL A 45 3.11 -8.40 -4.41
C VAL A 45 3.56 -9.73 -3.77
N LYS A 46 4.13 -10.66 -4.53
CA LYS A 46 4.58 -11.98 -4.05
C LYS A 46 5.96 -11.96 -3.39
N ALA A 47 6.89 -11.14 -3.88
CA ALA A 47 8.25 -11.03 -3.34
C ALA A 47 8.23 -10.69 -1.84
N GLU A 48 7.19 -10.01 -1.38
CA GLU A 48 6.98 -9.69 0.03
C GLU A 48 6.54 -10.89 0.87
N ARG A 49 5.69 -11.79 0.33
CA ARG A 49 5.31 -13.03 1.02
C ARG A 49 6.53 -13.91 1.31
N VAL A 50 7.54 -13.87 0.44
CA VAL A 50 8.79 -14.62 0.63
C VAL A 50 9.60 -14.03 1.79
N ARG A 51 9.72 -12.70 1.91
CA ARG A 51 10.38 -12.06 3.06
C ARG A 51 9.70 -12.39 4.39
N MET A 52 8.36 -12.32 4.43
CA MET A 52 7.56 -12.64 5.61
C MET A 52 7.78 -14.10 6.09
N TRP A 53 7.92 -15.06 5.15
CA TRP A 53 8.22 -16.46 5.48
C TRP A 53 9.65 -16.67 5.98
N SER A 54 10.62 -15.98 5.37
CA SER A 54 12.02 -16.04 5.78
C SER A 54 12.23 -15.52 7.21
N GLU A 55 11.48 -14.50 7.62
CA GLU A 55 11.58 -13.91 8.96
C GLU A 55 10.83 -14.73 10.03
N THR A 56 9.81 -15.51 9.66
CA THR A 56 8.99 -16.31 10.61
C THR A 56 9.59 -17.68 10.98
N THR A 57 10.56 -18.19 10.22
CA THR A 57 11.22 -19.48 10.53
C THR A 57 12.35 -19.34 11.56
N SER A 58 12.84 -18.12 11.84
CA SER A 58 13.96 -17.91 12.78
C SER A 58 13.51 -17.71 14.24
N ASN A 59 12.34 -17.15 14.52
CA ASN A 59 11.97 -16.80 15.89
C ASN A 59 10.47 -17.02 16.11
N GLY A 60 10.13 -18.06 16.89
CA GLY A 60 8.77 -18.46 17.22
C GLY A 60 8.02 -17.45 18.09
N VAL A 61 7.50 -16.38 17.48
CA VAL A 61 6.60 -15.42 18.12
C VAL A 61 5.35 -15.28 17.26
N PRO A 62 4.13 -15.57 17.76
CA PRO A 62 2.90 -15.42 16.99
C PRO A 62 2.64 -13.93 16.68
N PRO A 63 1.95 -13.61 15.57
CA PRO A 63 1.70 -12.24 15.16
C PRO A 63 0.79 -11.55 16.19
N GLN A 64 1.38 -10.68 17.00
CA GLN A 64 0.64 -9.68 17.76
C GLN A 64 -0.01 -8.77 16.72
N VAL A 65 -1.34 -8.85 16.61
CA VAL A 65 -2.14 -7.92 15.83
C VAL A 65 -1.77 -6.50 16.25
N SER A 66 -1.06 -5.78 15.39
CA SER A 66 -0.66 -4.40 15.64
C SER A 66 -1.92 -3.53 15.52
N VAL A 67 -2.56 -3.27 16.66
CA VAL A 67 -3.56 -2.22 16.77
C VAL A 67 -2.81 -0.91 16.61
N GLY A 68 -2.96 -0.27 15.45
CA GLY A 68 -2.34 1.02 15.17
C GLY A 68 -2.72 2.03 16.26
N THR A 69 -1.72 2.58 16.94
CA THR A 69 -1.92 3.70 17.86
C THR A 69 -2.41 4.90 17.05
N LEU A 70 -3.72 5.17 17.11
CA LEU A 70 -4.30 6.39 16.54
C LEU A 70 -3.89 7.56 17.42
N THR A 71 -2.91 8.34 16.96
CA THR A 71 -2.66 9.66 17.54
C THR A 71 -3.87 10.52 17.20
N PHE A 72 -4.68 10.84 18.21
CA PHE A 72 -5.82 11.72 18.08
C PHE A 72 -5.31 13.09 17.62
N THR A 73 -5.54 13.43 16.35
CA THR A 73 -5.31 14.79 15.87
C THR A 73 -6.41 15.66 16.46
N GLU A 74 -6.04 16.67 17.23
CA GLU A 74 -6.99 17.60 17.82
C GLU A 74 -7.79 18.33 16.73
N PRO A 75 -9.09 18.59 16.95
CA PRO A 75 -9.92 19.30 15.99
C PRO A 75 -9.45 20.75 15.87
N PHE A 76 -9.17 21.19 14.65
CA PHE A 76 -8.93 22.59 14.36
C PHE A 76 -10.27 23.35 14.44
N SER A 77 -10.39 24.29 15.37
CA SER A 77 -11.40 25.35 15.26
C SER A 77 -10.80 26.48 14.45
N SER A 78 -11.20 26.59 13.18
CA SER A 78 -10.92 27.76 12.35
C SER A 78 -12.05 28.77 12.55
N GLU A 79 -11.85 29.80 13.37
CA GLU A 79 -12.71 30.99 13.34
C GLU A 79 -12.30 31.86 12.14
N GLY A 80 -13.17 31.92 11.14
CA GLY A 80 -13.03 32.84 10.01
C GLY A 80 -13.25 34.29 10.43
N ARG A 81 -12.59 35.22 9.72
CA ARG A 81 -12.80 36.66 9.84
C ARG A 81 -13.84 37.18 8.86
#